data_AF-A0A3D8PGI4-F1
#
_entry.id   AF-A0A3D8PGI4-F1
#
_cell.length_a   1.000
_cell.length_b   1.000
_cell.length_c   1.000
_cell.angle_alpha   90.00
_cell.angle_beta   90.00
_cell.angle_gamma   90.00
#
_symmetry.space_group_name_H-M   'P 1'
#
loop_
_entity.id
_entity.type
_entity.pdbx_description
1 polymer ?
#
loop_
_entity_poly.entity_id
_entity_poly.type
_entity_poly.pdbx_seq_one_letter_code
_entity_poly.pdbx_strand_id
1 'polypeptide(L)'
;MGQGAYSSAEAASTSQFEVFLKMLTTQIKNQDPLNPMESTEFAVQLATFSGVEQQVQTNALLANLLNNINGGELGQLSNWIGREVRSSAPVWFEDVPLTLAVENNGGPATLVTRDASGNAVLRQDVGTFSGEMTWTGMKDNGSRLPGGFYSFQIEETGSDGGITTRNVEAYSRVVGVELKPAGAELLVSGGGLLAASEVTALRE
;
A
#
# COMPACT_ATOMS: atom_id res chain seq x y z
N MET A 1 -22.81 -1.43 -16.65
CA MET A 1 -24.10 -1.91 -16.13
C MET A 1 -23.84 -3.19 -15.38
N GLY A 2 -23.97 -3.19 -14.05
CA GLY A 2 -23.57 -4.31 -13.20
C GLY A 2 -24.15 -4.15 -11.80
N GLN A 3 -25.47 -3.96 -11.72
CA GLN A 3 -26.23 -4.02 -10.47
C GLN A 3 -27.31 -5.06 -10.69
N GLY A 4 -27.23 -6.20 -10.00
CA GLY A 4 -28.21 -7.27 -10.17
C GLY A 4 -28.04 -8.49 -9.26
N ALA A 5 -26.89 -8.67 -8.61
CA ALA A 5 -26.62 -9.89 -7.82
C ALA A 5 -26.79 -9.72 -6.28
N TYR A 6 -26.89 -8.49 -5.76
CA TYR A 6 -26.93 -8.25 -4.31
C TYR A 6 -28.35 -8.32 -3.71
N SER A 7 -29.39 -8.08 -4.51
CA SER A 7 -30.79 -8.12 -4.04
C SER A 7 -31.32 -9.52 -3.73
N SER A 8 -30.70 -10.57 -4.27
CA SER A 8 -31.17 -11.95 -4.14
C SER A 8 -30.76 -12.64 -2.84
N ALA A 9 -29.67 -12.21 -2.20
CA ALA A 9 -29.20 -12.82 -0.95
C ALA A 9 -29.96 -12.29 0.29
N GLU A 10 -30.23 -10.98 0.37
CA GLU A 10 -31.03 -10.38 1.45
C GLU A 10 -32.49 -10.89 1.43
N ALA A 11 -33.08 -11.02 0.24
CA ALA A 11 -34.43 -11.55 0.09
C ALA A 11 -34.56 -13.02 0.51
N ALA A 12 -33.50 -13.82 0.35
CA ALA A 12 -33.49 -15.23 0.74
C ALA A 12 -33.52 -15.40 2.27
N SER A 13 -32.67 -14.67 3.01
CA SER A 13 -32.62 -14.75 4.47
C SER A 13 -33.89 -14.25 5.17
N THR A 14 -34.47 -13.14 4.71
CA THR A 14 -35.75 -12.67 5.25
C THR A 14 -36.87 -13.68 5.00
N SER A 15 -36.85 -14.39 3.85
CA SER A 15 -37.82 -15.44 3.55
C SER A 15 -37.70 -16.66 4.46
N GLN A 16 -36.49 -17.04 4.86
CA GLN A 16 -36.25 -18.18 5.75
C GLN A 16 -36.76 -17.91 7.18
N PHE A 17 -36.65 -16.67 7.67
CA PHE A 17 -37.16 -16.25 8.99
C PHE A 17 -38.70 -16.19 9.05
N GLU A 18 -39.35 -15.68 8.01
CA GLU A 18 -40.82 -15.67 7.88
C GLU A 18 -41.39 -17.09 7.79
N VAL A 19 -40.74 -17.98 7.02
CA VAL A 19 -41.09 -19.40 6.97
C VAL A 19 -40.88 -20.07 8.33
N PHE A 20 -39.83 -19.68 9.08
CA PHE A 20 -39.55 -20.16 10.43
C PHE A 20 -40.64 -19.75 11.45
N LEU A 21 -41.05 -18.48 11.50
CA LEU A 21 -42.12 -18.02 12.41
C LEU A 21 -43.43 -18.73 12.10
N LYS A 22 -43.71 -18.98 10.83
CA LYS A 22 -44.91 -19.71 10.39
C LYS A 22 -44.88 -21.18 10.83
N MET A 23 -43.73 -21.84 10.77
CA MET A 23 -43.53 -23.22 11.23
C MET A 23 -43.61 -23.33 12.76
N LEU A 24 -42.94 -22.43 13.50
CA LEU A 24 -42.98 -22.37 14.96
C LEU A 24 -44.41 -22.14 15.49
N THR A 25 -45.14 -21.21 14.88
CA THR A 25 -46.54 -20.91 15.23
C THR A 25 -47.46 -22.10 14.93
N THR A 26 -47.17 -22.86 13.87
CA THR A 26 -47.94 -24.07 13.52
C THR A 26 -47.66 -25.22 14.48
N GLN A 27 -46.42 -25.37 14.95
CA GLN A 27 -46.04 -26.40 15.92
C GLN A 27 -46.62 -26.10 17.31
N ILE A 28 -46.54 -24.87 17.82
CA ILE A 28 -47.15 -24.48 19.11
C ILE A 28 -48.67 -24.71 19.13
N LYS A 29 -49.35 -24.54 17.98
CA LYS A 29 -50.80 -24.81 17.86
C LYS A 29 -51.18 -26.30 17.88
N ASN A 30 -50.25 -27.22 17.59
CA ASN A 30 -50.52 -28.64 17.37
C ASN A 30 -49.71 -29.60 18.26
N GLN A 31 -48.95 -29.10 19.24
CA GLN A 31 -48.21 -29.99 20.15
C GLN A 31 -49.14 -30.63 21.20
N ASP A 32 -48.89 -31.91 21.48
CA ASP A 32 -49.42 -32.65 22.63
C ASP A 32 -48.69 -32.17 23.91
N PRO A 33 -49.41 -31.72 24.96
CA PRO A 33 -48.83 -31.10 26.16
C PRO A 33 -47.87 -31.98 26.98
N LEU A 34 -47.67 -33.25 26.62
CA LEU A 34 -46.87 -34.22 27.37
C LEU A 34 -45.41 -34.41 26.88
N ASN A 35 -44.95 -33.76 25.80
CA ASN A 35 -43.54 -33.86 25.35
C ASN A 35 -42.99 -32.56 24.72
N PRO A 36 -42.54 -31.57 25.54
CA PRO A 36 -42.15 -30.24 25.07
C PRO A 36 -40.69 -30.11 24.56
N MET A 37 -39.93 -31.21 24.46
CA MET A 37 -38.45 -31.15 24.35
C MET A 37 -37.88 -30.71 22.99
N GLU A 38 -38.56 -30.91 21.85
CA GLU A 38 -37.95 -30.58 20.54
C GLU A 38 -37.90 -29.06 20.26
N SER A 39 -38.86 -28.29 20.77
CA SER A 39 -38.99 -26.85 20.46
C SER A 39 -37.80 -26.00 20.94
N THR A 40 -37.10 -26.42 21.99
CA THR A 40 -36.01 -25.66 22.61
C THR A 40 -34.67 -25.87 21.90
N GLU A 41 -34.35 -27.09 21.46
CA GLU A 41 -33.11 -27.38 20.72
C GLU A 41 -33.08 -26.66 19.37
N PHE A 42 -34.22 -26.60 18.67
CA PHE A 42 -34.33 -25.86 17.41
C PHE A 42 -34.25 -24.34 17.60
N ALA A 43 -34.79 -23.80 18.71
CA ALA A 43 -34.64 -22.37 19.04
C ALA A 43 -33.17 -22.01 19.33
N VAL A 44 -32.41 -22.90 19.97
CA VAL A 44 -30.95 -22.75 20.19
C VAL A 44 -30.18 -22.81 18.87
N GLN A 45 -30.52 -23.73 17.97
CA GLN A 45 -29.91 -23.81 16.64
C GLN A 45 -30.20 -22.55 15.81
N LEU A 46 -31.42 -22.00 15.88
CA LEU A 46 -31.76 -20.75 15.19
C LEU A 46 -31.05 -19.53 15.78
N ALA A 47 -30.97 -19.42 17.11
CA ALA A 47 -30.23 -18.34 17.76
C ALA A 47 -28.75 -18.39 17.34
N THR A 48 -28.19 -19.60 17.20
CA THR A 48 -26.83 -19.81 16.70
C THR A 48 -26.69 -19.40 15.23
N PHE A 49 -27.64 -19.78 14.37
CA PHE A 49 -27.62 -19.42 12.95
C PHE A 49 -27.78 -17.91 12.72
N SER A 50 -28.67 -17.26 13.48
CA SER A 50 -28.86 -15.81 13.46
C SER A 50 -27.60 -15.07 13.92
N GLY A 51 -26.88 -15.63 14.90
CA GLY A 51 -25.58 -15.11 15.34
C GLY A 51 -24.51 -15.20 14.25
N VAL A 52 -24.42 -16.33 13.55
CA VAL A 52 -23.49 -16.52 12.42
C VAL A 52 -23.82 -15.55 11.27
N GLU A 53 -25.10 -15.41 10.93
CA GLU A 53 -25.53 -14.51 9.87
C GLU A 53 -25.23 -13.05 10.20
N GLN A 54 -25.51 -12.64 11.44
CA GLN A 54 -25.19 -11.30 11.92
C GLN A 54 -23.67 -11.06 11.91
N GLN A 55 -22.86 -12.08 12.20
CA GLN A 55 -21.40 -12.01 12.08
C GLN A 55 -20.94 -11.86 10.62
N VAL A 56 -21.55 -12.59 9.68
CA VAL A 56 -21.28 -12.45 8.25
C VAL A 56 -21.64 -11.04 7.76
N GLN A 57 -22.81 -10.50 8.14
CA GLN A 57 -23.19 -9.13 7.82
C GLN A 57 -22.24 -8.10 8.42
N THR A 58 -21.82 -8.30 9.68
CA THR A 58 -20.84 -7.42 10.34
C THR A 58 -19.52 -7.43 9.59
N ASN A 59 -19.02 -8.59 9.19
CA ASN A 59 -17.79 -8.71 8.40
C ASN A 59 -17.92 -8.01 7.04
N ALA A 60 -19.08 -8.11 6.38
CA ALA A 60 -19.34 -7.41 5.12
C ALA A 60 -19.37 -5.88 5.30
N LEU A 61 -19.98 -5.39 6.37
CA LEU A 61 -19.98 -3.96 6.71
C LEU A 61 -18.57 -3.46 7.01
N LEU A 62 -17.74 -4.24 7.73
CA LEU A 62 -16.34 -3.90 7.98
C LEU A 62 -15.53 -3.84 6.69
N ALA A 63 -15.72 -4.79 5.77
CA ALA A 63 -15.06 -4.76 4.46
C ALA A 63 -15.46 -3.51 3.65
N ASN A 64 -16.75 -3.15 3.66
CA ASN A 64 -17.24 -1.94 2.99
C ASN A 64 -16.71 -0.65 3.63
N LEU A 65 -16.58 -0.62 4.95
CA LEU A 65 -15.99 0.53 5.67
C LEU A 65 -14.52 0.71 5.28
N LEU A 66 -13.73 -0.37 5.27
CA LEU A 66 -12.35 -0.34 4.82
C LEU A 66 -12.21 0.15 3.37
N ASN A 67 -13.10 -0.28 2.48
CA ASN A 67 -13.11 0.19 1.09
C ASN A 67 -13.49 1.68 0.97
N ASN A 68 -14.41 2.18 1.79
CA ASN A 68 -14.79 3.60 1.78
C ASN A 68 -13.69 4.51 2.36
N ILE A 69 -12.92 4.03 3.34
CA ILE A 69 -11.73 4.73 3.85
C ILE A 69 -10.71 4.92 2.70
N ASN A 70 -10.53 3.92 1.84
CA ASN A 70 -9.64 4.02 0.67
C ASN A 70 -10.14 5.01 -0.40
N GLY A 71 -11.45 5.32 -0.43
CA GLY A 71 -12.03 6.31 -1.36
C GLY A 71 -11.55 7.75 -1.10
N GLY A 72 -11.02 8.05 0.09
CA GLY A 72 -10.41 9.35 0.43
C GLY A 72 -8.93 9.47 0.08
N GLU A 73 -8.25 8.37 -0.22
CA GLU A 73 -6.80 8.32 -0.44
C GLU A 73 -6.38 9.12 -1.68
N LEU A 74 -7.12 8.99 -2.78
CA LEU A 74 -6.84 9.74 -4.01
C LEU A 74 -6.94 11.26 -3.81
N GLY A 75 -7.89 11.72 -2.98
CA GLY A 75 -8.04 13.14 -2.66
C GLY A 75 -6.96 13.68 -1.72
N GLN A 76 -6.35 12.82 -0.89
CA GLN A 76 -5.20 13.21 -0.07
C GLN A 76 -3.92 13.27 -0.91
N LEU A 77 -3.71 12.25 -1.74
CA LEU A 77 -2.54 12.13 -2.62
C LEU A 77 -2.57 13.12 -3.79
N SER A 78 -3.74 13.59 -4.23
CA SER A 78 -3.82 14.64 -5.24
C SER A 78 -3.10 15.93 -4.81
N ASN A 79 -3.04 16.21 -3.50
CA ASN A 79 -2.27 17.34 -2.95
C ASN A 79 -0.75 17.12 -3.05
N TRP A 80 -0.29 15.92 -3.38
CA TRP A 80 1.13 15.63 -3.58
C TRP A 80 1.56 15.93 -5.02
N ILE A 81 0.62 16.08 -5.95
CA ILE A 81 0.93 16.43 -7.33
C ILE A 81 1.63 17.80 -7.36
N GLY A 82 2.78 17.86 -8.02
CA GLY A 82 3.63 19.06 -8.06
C GLY A 82 4.59 19.21 -6.88
N ARG A 83 4.52 18.33 -5.87
CA ARG A 83 5.46 18.27 -4.75
C ARG A 83 6.57 17.25 -5.00
N GLU A 84 7.61 17.30 -4.18
CA GLU A 84 8.69 16.33 -4.19
C GLU A 84 8.51 15.30 -3.08
N VAL A 85 8.59 14.03 -3.44
CA VAL A 85 8.55 12.89 -2.51
C VAL A 85 9.91 12.22 -2.43
N ARG A 86 10.26 11.75 -1.24
CA ARG A 86 11.49 11.01 -0.98
C ARG A 86 11.21 9.52 -0.91
N SER A 87 11.99 8.73 -1.64
CA SER A 87 11.95 7.26 -1.59
C SER A 87 13.27 6.65 -2.04
N SER A 88 13.43 5.34 -1.87
CA SER A 88 14.59 4.59 -2.40
C SER A 88 14.37 4.04 -3.82
N ALA A 89 13.23 4.35 -4.45
CA ALA A 89 12.92 3.90 -5.80
C ALA A 89 13.78 4.61 -6.85
N PRO A 90 13.92 4.04 -8.07
CA PRO A 90 14.63 4.70 -9.16
C PRO A 90 14.02 6.06 -9.50
N VAL A 91 14.87 7.08 -9.66
CA VAL A 91 14.49 8.46 -9.97
C VAL A 91 14.98 8.85 -11.36
N TRP A 92 14.15 9.60 -12.09
CA TRP A 92 14.50 10.11 -13.41
C TRP A 92 15.51 11.25 -13.32
N PHE A 93 16.56 11.15 -14.13
CA PHE A 93 17.54 12.22 -14.36
C PHE A 93 17.55 12.59 -15.84
N GLU A 94 17.57 13.88 -16.14
CA GLU A 94 17.75 14.43 -17.48
C GLU A 94 18.34 15.84 -17.37
N ASP A 95 19.62 15.91 -17.02
CA ASP A 95 20.39 17.15 -16.82
C ASP A 95 19.91 18.11 -15.71
N VAL A 96 18.80 17.79 -15.04
CA VAL A 96 18.34 18.44 -13.83
C VAL A 96 18.98 17.76 -12.61
N PRO A 97 19.71 18.50 -11.75
CA PRO A 97 20.30 17.93 -10.54
C PRO A 97 19.24 17.33 -9.61
N LEU A 98 19.59 16.23 -8.96
CA LEU A 98 18.74 15.53 -8.00
C LEU A 98 19.18 15.83 -6.56
N THR A 99 18.25 15.78 -5.61
CA THR A 99 18.58 15.80 -4.18
C THR A 99 18.57 14.38 -3.64
N LEU A 100 19.69 13.95 -3.04
CA LEU A 100 19.83 12.66 -2.37
C LEU A 100 19.87 12.89 -0.86
N ALA A 101 19.20 12.04 -0.09
CA ALA A 101 19.29 12.00 1.37
C ALA A 101 20.21 10.84 1.77
N VAL A 102 21.45 11.17 2.10
CA VAL A 102 22.48 10.20 2.46
C VAL A 102 22.52 10.03 3.96
N GLU A 103 22.32 8.80 4.44
CA GLU A 103 22.47 8.45 5.85
C GLU A 103 23.72 7.60 6.05
N ASN A 104 24.72 8.21 6.68
CA ASN A 104 26.01 7.58 6.99
C ASN A 104 26.20 7.42 8.51
N ASN A 105 26.74 6.29 8.93
CA ASN A 105 27.03 5.95 10.33
C ASN A 105 28.38 6.47 10.86
N GLY A 106 29.03 7.38 10.12
CA GLY A 106 30.31 8.01 10.48
C GLY A 106 31.55 7.30 9.96
N GLY A 107 31.40 6.28 9.11
CA GLY A 107 32.51 5.57 8.46
C GLY A 107 32.81 6.10 7.04
N PRO A 108 33.98 5.76 6.46
CA PRO A 108 34.26 6.02 5.06
C PRO A 108 33.23 5.31 4.18
N ALA A 109 32.61 6.05 3.27
CA ALA A 109 31.56 5.54 2.44
C ALA A 109 31.67 6.00 0.98
N THR A 110 31.21 5.13 0.09
CA THR A 110 31.13 5.39 -1.35
C THR A 110 29.67 5.41 -1.78
N LEU A 111 29.25 6.49 -2.42
CA LEU A 111 27.98 6.57 -3.12
C LEU A 111 28.10 5.84 -4.46
N VAL A 112 27.24 4.86 -4.68
CA VAL A 112 27.16 4.05 -5.89
C VAL A 112 25.86 4.36 -6.61
N THR A 113 25.98 4.88 -7.83
CA THR A 113 24.85 5.11 -8.72
C THR A 113 24.69 3.93 -9.66
N ARG A 114 23.48 3.38 -9.76
CA ARG A 114 23.13 2.30 -10.69
C ARG A 114 22.14 2.76 -11.74
N ASP A 115 22.30 2.27 -12.96
CA ASP A 115 21.34 2.49 -14.04
C ASP A 115 20.09 1.61 -13.90
N ALA A 116 19.13 1.76 -14.82
CA ALA A 116 17.90 0.97 -14.87
C ALA A 116 18.13 -0.55 -15.04
N SER A 117 19.31 -0.97 -15.51
CA SER A 117 19.70 -2.38 -15.61
C SER A 117 20.38 -2.90 -14.33
N GLY A 118 20.58 -2.05 -13.33
CA GLY A 118 21.24 -2.37 -12.06
C GLY A 118 22.77 -2.30 -12.12
N ASN A 119 23.36 -1.86 -13.24
CA ASN A 119 24.80 -1.75 -13.37
C ASN A 119 25.32 -0.51 -12.64
N ALA A 120 26.42 -0.63 -11.91
CA ALA A 120 27.08 0.51 -11.30
C ALA A 120 27.75 1.38 -12.39
N VAL A 121 27.23 2.60 -12.57
CA VAL A 121 27.66 3.52 -13.64
C VAL A 121 28.49 4.70 -13.13
N LEU A 122 28.45 4.96 -11.82
CA LEU A 122 29.23 5.98 -11.15
C LEU A 122 29.47 5.57 -9.69
N ARG A 123 30.68 5.83 -9.19
CA ARG A 123 31.06 5.63 -7.80
C ARG A 123 31.75 6.89 -7.33
N GLN A 124 31.28 7.47 -6.24
CA GLN A 124 31.78 8.73 -5.70
C GLN A 124 32.11 8.55 -4.23
N ASP A 125 33.32 8.91 -3.83
CA ASP A 125 33.70 8.96 -2.42
C ASP A 125 32.93 10.09 -1.73
N VAL A 126 32.17 9.74 -0.70
CA VAL A 126 31.41 10.70 0.14
C VAL A 126 31.98 10.78 1.55
N GLY A 127 33.08 10.07 1.85
CA GLY A 127 33.71 10.05 3.16
C GLY A 127 32.70 9.70 4.26
N THR A 128 32.61 10.56 5.27
CA THR A 128 31.68 10.43 6.40
C THR A 128 30.43 11.31 6.24
N PHE A 129 30.15 11.81 5.03
CA PHE A 129 29.04 12.74 4.78
C PHE A 129 27.69 12.09 5.11
N SER A 130 26.84 12.83 5.81
CA SER A 130 25.46 12.47 6.15
C SER A 130 24.60 13.73 6.04
N GLY A 131 23.46 13.64 5.34
CA GLY A 131 22.56 14.75 5.05
C GLY A 131 22.11 14.79 3.59
N GLU A 132 21.49 15.91 3.20
CA GLU A 132 21.06 16.12 1.82
C GLU A 132 22.23 16.59 0.94
N MET A 133 22.41 15.96 -0.22
CA MET A 133 23.40 16.37 -1.22
C MET A 133 22.76 16.56 -2.60
N THR A 134 23.34 17.47 -3.37
CA THR A 134 22.97 17.65 -4.78
C THR A 134 23.81 16.73 -5.65
N TRP A 135 23.15 15.91 -6.47
CA TRP A 135 23.76 15.02 -7.43
C TRP A 135 23.52 15.51 -8.86
N THR A 136 24.58 15.61 -9.65
CA THR A 136 24.55 16.25 -10.99
C THR A 136 24.74 15.27 -12.15
N GLY A 137 24.95 13.98 -11.85
CA GLY A 137 25.23 12.96 -12.87
C GLY A 137 26.55 13.12 -13.61
N MET A 138 27.47 13.93 -13.09
CA MET A 138 28.79 14.16 -13.68
C MET A 138 29.79 13.08 -13.24
N LYS A 139 30.51 12.51 -14.19
CA LYS A 139 31.61 11.55 -13.95
C LYS A 139 32.94 12.27 -13.74
N ASP A 140 33.92 11.58 -13.17
CA ASP A 140 35.28 12.10 -12.92
C ASP A 140 35.99 12.58 -14.19
N ASN A 141 35.66 12.02 -15.35
CA ASN A 141 36.20 12.41 -16.64
C ASN A 141 35.51 13.64 -17.26
N GLY A 142 34.59 14.28 -16.53
CA GLY A 142 33.81 15.44 -16.97
C GLY A 142 32.62 15.12 -17.88
N SER A 143 32.42 13.85 -18.27
CA SER A 143 31.24 13.44 -19.04
C SER A 143 30.00 13.32 -18.15
N ARG A 144 28.82 13.56 -18.72
CA ARG A 144 27.53 13.42 -18.03
C ARG A 144 26.92 12.06 -18.30
N LEU A 145 26.20 11.53 -17.32
CA LEU A 145 25.34 10.38 -17.50
C LEU A 145 24.16 10.74 -18.42
N PRO A 146 23.69 9.80 -19.27
CA PRO A 146 22.54 10.04 -20.14
C PRO A 146 21.25 10.17 -19.33
N GLY A 147 20.20 10.71 -19.96
CA GLY A 147 18.87 10.73 -19.37
C GLY A 147 18.36 9.31 -19.10
N GLY A 148 17.80 9.08 -17.91
CA GLY A 148 17.38 7.75 -17.48
C GLY A 148 16.98 7.65 -16.01
N PHE A 149 16.48 6.48 -15.62
CA PHE A 149 16.25 6.14 -14.22
C PHE A 149 17.53 5.66 -13.55
N TYR A 150 17.79 6.18 -12.35
CA TYR A 150 18.93 5.81 -11.54
C TYR A 150 18.51 5.49 -10.11
N SER A 151 19.20 4.52 -9.50
CA SER A 151 19.08 4.21 -8.08
C SER A 151 20.42 4.43 -7.37
N PHE A 152 20.35 4.70 -6.07
CA PHE A 152 21.50 5.12 -5.28
C PHE A 152 21.69 4.19 -4.10
N GLN A 153 22.95 3.83 -3.85
CA GLN A 153 23.34 3.03 -2.69
C GLN A 153 24.57 3.65 -2.04
N ILE A 154 24.67 3.51 -0.73
CA ILE A 154 25.87 3.83 0.02
C ILE A 154 26.54 2.54 0.45
N GLU A 155 27.81 2.41 0.11
CA GLU A 155 28.68 1.33 0.55
C GLU A 155 29.61 1.87 1.64
N GLU A 156 29.42 1.43 2.88
CA GLU A 156 30.25 1.79 4.03
C GLU A 156 31.24 0.69 4.33
N THR A 157 32.50 1.07 4.58
CA THR A 157 33.52 0.12 5.04
C THR A 157 33.52 0.07 6.56
N GLY A 158 33.19 -1.10 7.12
CA GLY A 158 33.26 -1.40 8.53
C GLY A 158 34.70 -1.45 9.05
N SER A 159 34.88 -1.36 10.36
CA SER A 159 36.19 -1.46 11.01
C SER A 159 36.86 -2.83 10.85
N ASP A 160 36.09 -3.85 10.51
CA ASP A 160 36.51 -5.21 10.18
C ASP A 160 36.87 -5.40 8.70
N GLY A 161 36.73 -4.35 7.88
CA GLY A 161 36.90 -4.39 6.42
C GLY A 161 35.69 -4.93 5.66
N GLY A 162 34.58 -5.25 6.33
CA GLY A 162 33.33 -5.64 5.70
C GLY A 162 32.65 -4.44 5.01
N ILE A 163 32.01 -4.68 3.87
CA ILE A 163 31.24 -3.63 3.18
C ILE A 163 29.75 -3.81 3.51
N THR A 164 29.15 -2.79 4.12
CA THR A 164 27.71 -2.72 4.32
C THR A 164 27.10 -1.83 3.24
N THR A 165 26.11 -2.35 2.52
CA THR A 165 25.39 -1.59 1.50
C THR A 165 24.00 -1.20 2.00
N ARG A 166 23.61 0.06 1.82
CA ARG A 166 22.24 0.54 2.08
C ARG A 166 21.73 1.36 0.91
N ASN A 167 20.41 1.37 0.71
CA ASN A 167 19.81 2.24 -0.29
C ASN A 167 19.87 3.70 0.20
N VAL A 168 20.13 4.60 -0.73
CA VAL A 168 20.07 6.05 -0.52
C VAL A 168 18.77 6.55 -1.13
N GLU A 169 18.05 7.36 -0.39
CA GLU A 169 16.79 7.91 -0.86
C GLU A 169 17.02 9.15 -1.72
N ALA A 170 16.18 9.34 -2.73
CA ALA A 170 16.21 10.49 -3.61
C ALA A 170 14.85 11.19 -3.64
N TYR A 171 14.88 12.51 -3.85
CA TYR A 171 13.68 13.29 -4.09
C TYR A 171 13.28 13.20 -5.56
N SER A 172 11.99 12.95 -5.79
CA SER A 172 11.38 12.90 -7.12
C SER A 172 10.10 13.72 -7.14
N ARG A 173 9.88 14.48 -8.21
CA ARG A 173 8.67 15.30 -8.36
C ARG A 173 7.51 14.45 -8.84
N VAL A 174 6.41 14.49 -8.09
CA VAL A 174 5.14 13.83 -8.43
C VAL A 174 4.42 14.63 -9.51
N VAL A 175 3.98 13.94 -10.56
CA VAL A 175 3.24 14.51 -11.69
C VAL A 175 1.82 13.96 -11.79
N GLY A 176 1.49 12.88 -11.08
CA GLY A 176 0.16 12.29 -11.06
C GLY A 176 0.00 11.23 -9.98
N VAL A 177 -1.24 10.75 -9.83
CA VAL A 177 -1.59 9.68 -8.89
C VAL A 177 -2.56 8.72 -9.58
N GLU A 178 -2.32 7.43 -9.45
CA GLU A 178 -3.16 6.36 -9.97
C GLU A 178 -3.57 5.44 -8.83
N LEU A 179 -4.87 5.11 -8.73
CA LEU A 179 -5.34 4.08 -7.81
C LEU A 179 -5.41 2.74 -8.54
N LYS A 180 -4.62 1.76 -8.10
CA LYS A 180 -4.64 0.40 -8.62
C LYS A 180 -5.21 -0.56 -7.58
N PRO A 181 -5.61 -1.80 -7.96
CA PRO A 181 -6.11 -2.79 -7.00
C PRO A 181 -5.11 -3.13 -5.88
N ALA A 182 -3.81 -2.92 -6.11
CA ALA A 182 -2.74 -3.16 -5.13
C ALA A 182 -2.50 -1.97 -4.18
N GLY A 183 -3.09 -0.80 -4.43
CA GLY A 183 -2.88 0.44 -3.68
C GLY A 183 -2.68 1.65 -4.59
N ALA A 184 -2.47 2.82 -3.99
CA ALA A 184 -2.16 4.03 -4.73
C ALA A 184 -0.69 4.06 -5.19
N GLU A 185 -0.49 4.42 -6.44
CA GLU A 185 0.81 4.68 -7.05
C GLU A 185 0.90 6.14 -7.47
N LEU A 186 2.09 6.71 -7.30
CA LEU A 186 2.45 8.04 -7.73
C LEU A 186 3.14 7.93 -9.09
N LEU A 187 2.69 8.72 -10.04
CA LEU A 187 3.43 8.97 -11.26
C LEU A 187 4.46 10.06 -10.96
N VAL A 188 5.74 9.74 -11.10
CA VAL A 188 6.85 10.68 -10.90
C VAL A 188 7.44 11.14 -12.24
N SER A 189 8.23 12.19 -12.20
CA SER A 189 8.95 12.72 -13.37
C SER A 189 9.70 11.62 -14.12
N GLY A 190 9.73 11.71 -15.45
CA GLY A 190 10.24 10.64 -16.32
C GLY A 190 9.25 9.48 -16.57
N GLY A 191 8.05 9.54 -16.00
CA GLY A 191 7.03 8.50 -16.17
C GLY A 191 7.21 7.29 -15.26
N GLY A 192 7.99 7.43 -14.19
CA GLY A 192 8.21 6.38 -13.20
C GLY A 192 6.97 6.17 -12.34
N LEU A 193 6.74 4.94 -11.90
CA LEU A 193 5.69 4.61 -10.94
C LEU A 193 6.33 4.31 -9.58
N LEU A 194 5.81 4.92 -8.53
CA LEU A 194 6.26 4.78 -7.15
C LEU A 194 5.08 4.45 -6.26
N ALA A 195 5.12 3.37 -5.50
CA ALA A 195 4.03 3.08 -4.57
C ALA A 195 3.97 4.16 -3.49
N ALA A 196 2.77 4.67 -3.17
CA ALA A 196 2.62 5.71 -2.15
C ALA A 196 3.12 5.25 -0.77
N SER A 197 3.10 3.94 -0.50
CA SER A 197 3.63 3.32 0.72
C SER A 197 5.16 3.32 0.83
N GLU A 198 5.89 3.56 -0.27
CA GLU A 198 7.36 3.62 -0.28
C GLU A 198 7.88 5.05 -0.05
N VAL A 199 6.98 6.04 0.06
CA VAL A 199 7.35 7.42 0.33
C VAL A 199 7.68 7.61 1.81
N THR A 200 8.85 8.17 2.09
CA THR A 200 9.35 8.42 3.45
C THR A 200 9.31 9.90 3.85
N ALA A 201 9.24 10.82 2.87
CA ALA A 201 9.06 12.25 3.12
C ALA A 201 8.38 12.97 1.94
N LEU A 202 7.80 14.14 2.22
CA LEU A 202 7.11 15.01 1.25
C LEU A 202 7.52 16.47 1.50
N ARG A 203 7.85 17.23 0.44
CA ARG A 203 8.14 18.68 0.50
C ARG A 203 7.62 19.43 -0.73
N GLU A 204 7.55 20.76 -0.65
CA GLU A 204 7.14 21.65 -1.76
C GLU A 204 8.29 21.95 -2.74
#